data_AF-A0A8T0WNI9-F1
#
_entry.id   AF-A0A8T0WNI9-F1
#
_cell.length_a   1.000
_cell.length_b   1.000
_cell.length_c   1.000
_cell.angle_alpha   90.00
_cell.angle_beta   90.00
_cell.angle_gamma   90.00
#
_symmetry.space_group_name_H-M   'P 1'
#
loop_
_entity.id
_entity.type
_entity.pdbx_description
1 polymer ?
#
loop_
_entity_poly.entity_id
_entity_poly.type
_entity_poly.pdbx_seq_one_letter_code
_entity_poly.pdbx_strand_id
1 'polypeptide(L)'
;METAWQLPLLGGTHEHLPMRQYIKAAETVDHLLLHYPFAASFWQRLGIQMEPDAAACNLHLPKPKNLPAAHFDTFALLCCWHLWKRRNGIVFRQESLNLPQFLQNCKLDARAWSCRLPRQDMGVSDHWCNALSLAM
;
A
#
# COMPACT_ATOMS: atom_id res chain seq x y z
N MET A 1 -31.78 -3.24 22.00
CA MET A 1 -31.21 -3.11 23.36
C MET A 1 -29.95 -2.31 23.23
N GLU A 2 -30.12 -0.99 23.19
CA GLU A 2 -29.08 0.03 23.18
C GLU A 2 -28.97 0.58 24.60
N THR A 3 -27.78 0.58 25.17
CA THR A 3 -27.39 1.39 26.34
C THR A 3 -25.87 1.54 26.25
N ALA A 4 -25.32 2.68 25.83
CA ALA A 4 -25.29 4.00 26.50
C ALA A 4 -23.85 4.23 26.99
N TRP A 5 -23.12 5.04 26.22
CA TRP A 5 -21.81 5.57 26.58
C TRP A 5 -21.94 6.44 27.83
N GLN A 6 -21.38 5.98 28.96
CA GLN A 6 -21.24 6.78 30.17
C GLN A 6 -19.80 7.30 30.24
N LEU A 7 -19.62 8.58 29.88
CA LEU A 7 -18.44 9.35 30.25
C LEU A 7 -18.67 10.00 31.62
N PRO A 8 -17.73 9.94 32.57
CA PRO A 8 -17.79 10.78 33.76
C PRO A 8 -17.17 12.15 33.47
N LEU A 9 -17.97 13.21 33.64
CA LEU A 9 -17.47 14.55 33.91
C LEU A 9 -17.26 14.68 35.43
N LEU A 10 -16.06 15.03 35.88
CA LEU A 10 -15.78 16.02 36.93
C LEU A 10 -14.27 16.11 37.19
N GLY A 11 -13.80 17.36 37.29
CA GLY A 11 -12.39 17.73 37.29
C GLY A 11 -11.60 17.45 38.56
N GLY A 12 -10.28 17.61 38.44
CA GLY A 12 -9.35 17.64 39.56
C GLY A 12 -7.93 17.22 39.18
N THR A 13 -7.06 18.23 39.05
CA THR A 13 -5.60 18.20 39.26
C THR A 13 -4.68 17.43 38.30
N HIS A 14 -3.63 18.15 37.92
CA HIS A 14 -2.61 17.85 36.93
C HIS A 14 -1.65 16.74 37.42
N GLU A 15 -1.93 15.47 37.15
CA GLU A 15 -0.96 14.38 37.35
C GLU A 15 -0.97 13.41 36.17
N HIS A 16 0.15 13.43 35.43
CA HIS A 16 0.62 12.48 34.43
C HIS A 16 -0.34 11.33 34.04
N LEU A 17 -1.06 11.52 32.92
CA LEU A 17 -1.50 10.35 32.14
C LEU A 17 -0.24 9.59 31.72
N PRO A 18 -0.08 8.30 32.06
CA PRO A 18 1.05 7.54 31.57
C PRO A 18 0.92 7.45 30.06
N MET A 19 2.03 7.74 29.38
CA MET A 19 2.27 7.56 27.94
C MET A 19 2.25 6.05 27.60
N ARG A 20 1.15 5.36 27.93
CA ARG A 20 0.95 3.92 27.80
C ARG A 20 -0.52 3.62 27.55
N GLN A 21 -1.00 4.01 26.38
CA GLN A 21 -1.87 3.20 25.51
C GLN A 21 -2.40 4.06 24.36
N TYR A 22 -1.50 4.51 23.49
CA TYR A 22 -1.87 4.47 22.09
C TYR A 22 -1.69 3.00 21.71
N ILE A 23 -2.76 2.20 21.78
CA ILE A 23 -2.74 0.90 21.10
C ILE A 23 -2.56 1.27 19.64
N LYS A 24 -1.32 1.18 19.14
CA LYS A 24 -1.09 1.22 17.71
C LYS A 24 -1.92 0.07 17.17
N ALA A 25 -2.95 0.38 16.38
CA ALA A 25 -3.79 -0.65 15.77
C ALA A 25 -2.87 -1.73 15.17
N ALA A 26 -3.27 -3.00 15.31
CA ALA A 26 -2.46 -4.10 14.80
C ALA A 26 -2.14 -3.85 13.32
N GLU A 27 -0.87 -3.91 12.96
CA GLU A 27 -0.45 -3.79 11.57
C GLU A 27 -0.80 -5.10 10.86
N THR A 28 -2.02 -5.16 10.32
CA THR A 28 -2.49 -6.28 9.51
C THR A 28 -1.90 -6.22 8.10
N VAL A 29 -2.03 -7.34 7.36
CA VAL A 29 -1.65 -7.38 5.94
C VAL A 29 -2.45 -6.34 5.13
N ASP A 30 -3.74 -6.19 5.42
CA ASP A 30 -4.60 -5.19 4.76
C ASP A 30 -4.12 -3.77 5.04
N HIS A 31 -3.81 -3.47 6.30
CA HIS A 31 -3.25 -2.17 6.68
C HIS A 31 -1.93 -1.92 5.95
N LEU A 32 -1.03 -2.89 5.94
CA LEU A 32 0.30 -2.76 5.33
C LEU A 32 0.24 -2.61 3.81
N LEU A 33 -0.60 -3.38 3.13
CA LEU A 33 -0.61 -3.40 1.67
C LEU A 33 -1.54 -2.35 1.07
N LEU A 34 -2.60 -1.94 1.75
CA LEU A 34 -3.68 -1.14 1.15
C LEU A 34 -3.86 0.21 1.84
N HIS A 35 -3.93 0.21 3.18
CA HIS A 35 -4.53 1.34 3.91
C HIS A 35 -3.56 2.29 4.60
N TYR A 36 -2.34 1.86 4.93
CA TYR A 36 -1.41 2.76 5.63
C TYR A 36 -1.00 3.93 4.72
N PRO A 37 -0.66 5.12 5.28
CA PRO A 37 -0.57 6.36 4.50
C PRO A 37 0.30 6.32 3.25
N PHE A 38 1.43 5.59 3.29
CA PHE A 38 2.30 5.46 2.11
C PHE A 38 1.72 4.50 1.06
N ALA A 39 1.12 3.38 1.46
CA ALA A 39 0.43 2.50 0.51
C ALA A 39 -0.73 3.22 -0.16
N ALA A 40 -1.58 3.89 0.62
CA ALA A 40 -2.70 4.66 0.10
C ALA A 40 -2.23 5.73 -0.90
N SER A 41 -1.18 6.48 -0.55
CA SER A 41 -0.58 7.48 -1.45
C SER A 41 -0.06 6.83 -2.74
N PHE A 42 0.63 5.69 -2.63
CA PHE A 42 1.14 4.95 -3.78
C PHE A 42 0.02 4.47 -4.72
N TRP A 43 -1.03 3.84 -4.20
CA TRP A 43 -2.17 3.36 -5.00
C TRP A 43 -2.90 4.52 -5.68
N GLN A 44 -3.12 5.61 -4.94
CA GLN A 44 -3.74 6.82 -5.48
C GLN A 44 -2.95 7.38 -6.67
N ARG A 45 -1.61 7.38 -6.61
CA ARG A 45 -0.77 7.85 -7.73
C ARG A 45 -0.85 6.96 -8.97
N LEU A 46 -1.13 5.68 -8.80
CA LEU A 46 -1.44 4.76 -9.91
C LEU A 46 -2.88 4.90 -10.43
N GLY A 47 -3.68 5.80 -9.85
CA GLY A 47 -5.09 5.97 -10.19
C GLY A 47 -5.99 4.90 -9.59
N ILE A 48 -5.52 4.17 -8.57
CA ILE A 48 -6.24 3.09 -7.92
C ILE A 48 -6.75 3.60 -6.57
N GLN A 49 -8.07 3.73 -6.45
CA GLN A 49 -8.74 4.15 -5.21
C GLN A 49 -9.08 2.89 -4.40
N MET A 50 -8.62 2.83 -3.15
CA MET A 50 -8.93 1.71 -2.25
C MET A 50 -10.28 1.95 -1.58
N GLU A 51 -11.15 0.95 -1.64
CA GLU A 51 -12.35 0.94 -0.79
C GLU A 51 -11.96 0.72 0.67
N PRO A 52 -12.65 1.35 1.65
CA PRO A 52 -12.28 1.25 3.06
C PRO A 52 -12.28 -0.18 3.62
N ASP A 53 -13.05 -1.08 3.02
CA ASP A 53 -13.20 -2.48 3.39
C ASP A 53 -12.37 -3.43 2.52
N ALA A 54 -11.49 -2.91 1.65
CA ALA A 54 -10.63 -3.71 0.81
C ALA A 54 -9.74 -4.62 1.67
N ALA A 55 -9.78 -5.92 1.36
CA ALA A 55 -9.01 -6.95 2.04
C ALA A 55 -7.95 -7.53 1.10
N ALA A 56 -6.71 -7.67 1.58
CA ALA A 56 -5.60 -8.18 0.81
C ALA A 56 -5.76 -9.67 0.44
N CYS A 57 -6.59 -10.42 1.18
CA CYS A 57 -6.93 -11.81 0.83
C CYS A 57 -7.69 -11.92 -0.51
N ASN A 58 -8.36 -10.84 -0.93
CA ASN A 58 -9.06 -10.73 -2.19
C ASN A 58 -8.48 -9.53 -2.97
N LEU A 59 -7.21 -9.62 -3.37
CA LEU A 59 -6.48 -8.57 -4.10
C LEU A 59 -6.99 -8.38 -5.55
N HIS A 60 -8.31 -8.26 -5.74
CA HIS A 60 -8.92 -7.73 -6.94
C HIS A 60 -8.94 -6.22 -6.83
N LEU A 61 -7.79 -5.60 -7.12
CA LEU A 61 -7.71 -4.15 -7.13
C LEU A 61 -8.59 -3.57 -8.25
N PRO A 62 -9.23 -2.41 -8.05
CA PRO A 62 -9.98 -1.77 -9.11
C PRO A 62 -9.02 -1.38 -10.22
N LYS A 63 -9.15 -2.03 -11.39
CA LYS A 63 -8.25 -1.79 -12.51
C LYS A 63 -8.47 -0.39 -13.08
N PRO A 64 -7.45 0.49 -13.10
CA PRO A 64 -7.60 1.81 -13.67
C PRO A 64 -7.58 1.73 -15.21
N LYS A 65 -8.15 2.74 -15.88
CA LYS A 65 -8.34 2.74 -17.34
C LYS A 65 -7.02 2.80 -18.12
N ASN A 66 -6.00 3.40 -17.53
CA ASN A 66 -4.66 3.58 -18.10
C ASN A 66 -3.75 2.35 -17.97
N LEU A 67 -4.18 1.30 -17.24
CA LEU A 67 -3.42 0.04 -17.14
C LEU A 67 -4.05 -1.08 -17.98
N PRO A 68 -3.23 -1.91 -18.64
CA PRO A 68 -3.71 -3.05 -19.42
C PRO A 68 -4.40 -4.06 -18.50
N ALA A 69 -5.46 -4.70 -19.01
CA ALA A 69 -6.13 -5.80 -18.29
C ALA A 69 -5.27 -7.07 -18.28
N ALA A 70 -4.50 -7.29 -19.33
CA ALA A 70 -3.56 -8.40 -19.39
C ALA A 70 -2.55 -8.30 -18.24
N HIS A 71 -2.43 -9.38 -17.46
CA HIS A 71 -1.47 -9.51 -16.37
C HIS A 71 -1.58 -8.44 -15.27
N PHE A 72 -2.75 -7.80 -15.10
CA PHE A 72 -2.93 -6.77 -14.08
C PHE A 72 -2.72 -7.29 -12.65
N ASP A 73 -3.21 -8.49 -12.33
CA ASP A 73 -3.01 -9.08 -11.01
C ASP A 73 -1.52 -9.34 -10.72
N THR A 74 -0.75 -9.72 -11.75
CA THR A 74 0.71 -9.87 -11.64
C THR A 74 1.36 -8.54 -11.30
N PHE A 75 0.94 -7.45 -11.95
CA PHE A 75 1.40 -6.10 -11.63
C PHE A 75 1.02 -5.70 -10.20
N ALA A 76 -0.23 -5.92 -9.79
CA ALA A 76 -0.70 -5.64 -8.43
C ALA A 76 0.12 -6.41 -7.38
N LEU A 77 0.40 -7.69 -7.61
CA LEU A 77 1.24 -8.52 -6.74
C LEU A 77 2.68 -8.01 -6.65
N LEU A 78 3.27 -7.56 -7.76
CA LEU A 78 4.58 -6.91 -7.75
C LEU A 78 4.58 -5.65 -6.87
N CYS A 79 3.57 -4.80 -7.02
CA CYS A 79 3.42 -3.61 -6.19
C CYS A 79 3.26 -3.95 -4.70
N CYS A 80 2.42 -4.93 -4.36
CA CYS A 80 2.27 -5.44 -3.00
C CYS A 80 3.58 -5.98 -2.44
N TRP A 81 4.37 -6.70 -3.24
CA TRP A 81 5.69 -7.17 -2.84
C TRP A 81 6.64 -6.01 -2.51
N HIS A 82 6.63 -4.94 -3.29
CA HIS A 82 7.42 -3.74 -2.97
C HIS A 82 6.96 -3.06 -1.67
N LEU A 83 5.66 -2.92 -1.46
CA LEU A 83 5.11 -2.33 -0.23
C LEU A 83 5.53 -3.14 1.01
N TRP A 84 5.44 -4.47 0.90
CA TRP A 84 5.95 -5.40 1.91
C TRP A 84 7.46 -5.24 2.13
N LYS A 85 8.27 -5.25 1.07
CA LYS A 85 9.73 -5.05 1.15
C LYS A 85 10.08 -3.74 1.86
N ARG A 86 9.43 -2.62 1.49
CA ARG A 86 9.67 -1.31 2.09
C ARG A 86 9.34 -1.31 3.58
N ARG A 87 8.21 -1.88 3.98
CA ARG A 87 7.83 -1.92 5.39
C ARG A 87 8.82 -2.72 6.22
N ASN A 88 9.26 -3.88 5.71
CA ASN A 88 10.29 -4.69 6.35
C ASN A 88 11.66 -3.98 6.39
N GLY A 89 12.01 -3.23 5.34
CA GLY A 89 13.21 -2.39 5.33
C GLY A 89 13.23 -1.35 6.45
N ILE A 90 12.09 -0.70 6.70
CA ILE A 90 11.94 0.24 7.83
C ILE A 90 12.11 -0.47 9.17
N VAL A 91 11.44 -1.62 9.36
CA VAL A 91 11.45 -2.35 10.65
C VAL A 91 12.82 -2.95 10.96
N PHE A 92 13.45 -3.60 9.98
CA PHE A 92 14.65 -4.41 10.22
C PHE A 92 15.96 -3.72 9.86
N ARG A 93 15.93 -2.70 9.00
CA ARG A 93 17.16 -2.07 8.45
C ARG A 93 17.17 -0.55 8.59
N GLN A 94 16.15 0.05 9.21
CA GLN A 94 15.99 1.51 9.33
C GLN A 94 16.05 2.22 7.96
N GLU A 95 15.64 1.55 6.90
CA GLU A 95 15.61 2.13 5.56
C GLU A 95 14.56 3.24 5.46
N SER A 96 14.93 4.34 4.81
CA SER A 96 13.98 5.40 4.44
C SER A 96 13.93 5.52 2.93
N LEU A 97 12.84 5.07 2.33
CA LEU A 97 12.58 5.26 0.90
C LEU A 97 11.39 6.19 0.72
N ASN A 98 11.62 7.31 0.04
CA ASN A 98 10.56 8.24 -0.34
C ASN A 98 9.76 7.69 -1.53
N LEU A 99 8.61 8.31 -1.82
CA LEU A 99 7.67 7.80 -2.82
C LEU A 99 8.27 7.79 -4.25
N PRO A 100 8.95 8.84 -4.74
CA PRO A 100 9.61 8.80 -6.05
C PRO A 100 10.66 7.69 -6.19
N GLN A 101 11.53 7.51 -5.19
CA GLN A 101 12.53 6.44 -5.21
C GLN A 101 11.88 5.06 -5.17
N PHE A 102 10.79 4.90 -4.40
CA PHE A 102 10.02 3.67 -4.34
C PHE A 102 9.39 3.32 -5.71
N LEU A 103 8.77 4.30 -6.37
CA LEU A 103 8.17 4.14 -7.69
C LEU A 103 9.22 3.80 -8.75
N GLN A 104 10.39 4.45 -8.69
CA GLN A 104 11.50 4.12 -9.57
C GLN A 104 11.98 2.68 -9.37
N ASN A 105 12.07 2.19 -8.13
CA ASN A 105 12.42 0.79 -7.85
C ASN A 105 11.35 -0.17 -8.38
N CYS A 106 10.06 0.15 -8.20
CA CYS A 106 8.97 -0.64 -8.77
C CYS A 106 9.08 -0.70 -10.31
N LYS A 107 9.44 0.42 -10.96
CA LYS A 107 9.59 0.50 -12.42
C LYS A 107 10.71 -0.40 -12.94
N LEU A 108 11.84 -0.43 -12.25
CA LEU A 108 12.98 -1.29 -12.60
C LEU A 108 12.59 -2.76 -12.49
N ASP A 109 11.96 -3.16 -11.39
CA ASP A 109 11.51 -4.55 -11.19
C ASP A 109 10.39 -4.92 -12.18
N ALA A 110 9.47 -4.01 -12.50
CA ALA A 110 8.44 -4.22 -13.53
C ALA A 110 9.05 -4.48 -14.92
N ARG A 111 10.10 -3.73 -15.30
CA ARG A 111 10.85 -3.94 -16.55
C ARG A 111 11.56 -5.30 -16.54
N ALA A 112 12.24 -5.63 -15.45
CA ALA A 112 12.92 -6.91 -15.29
C ALA A 112 11.94 -8.11 -15.36
N TRP A 113 10.68 -7.91 -14.95
CA TRP A 113 9.65 -8.94 -15.01
C TRP A 113 9.21 -9.33 -16.43
N SER A 114 9.53 -8.54 -17.45
CA SER A 114 9.16 -8.82 -18.84
C SER A 114 9.55 -10.23 -19.30
N CYS A 115 10.69 -10.76 -18.85
CA CYS A 115 11.15 -12.12 -19.20
C CYS A 115 10.32 -13.25 -18.57
N ARG A 116 9.46 -12.96 -17.60
CA ARG A 116 8.54 -13.91 -16.95
C ARG A 116 7.14 -13.88 -17.55
N LEU A 117 6.87 -12.98 -18.48
CA LEU A 117 5.62 -12.91 -19.23
C LEU A 117 5.67 -13.83 -20.46
N PRO A 118 4.52 -14.30 -20.97
CA PRO A 118 4.43 -14.91 -22.28
C PRO A 118 5.08 -14.01 -23.34
N ARG A 119 5.78 -14.60 -24.33
CA ARG A 119 6.54 -13.84 -25.34
C ARG A 119 5.69 -12.78 -26.06
N GLN A 120 4.43 -13.11 -26.36
CA GLN A 120 3.47 -12.20 -26.99
C GLN A 120 3.04 -11.02 -26.11
N ASP A 121 3.17 -11.15 -24.79
CA ASP A 121 2.72 -10.16 -23.80
C ASP A 121 3.89 -9.40 -23.16
N MET A 122 5.14 -9.62 -23.59
CA MET A 122 6.31 -8.95 -22.99
C MET A 122 6.19 -7.42 -23.00
N GLY A 123 5.54 -6.84 -24.02
CA GLY A 123 5.28 -5.41 -24.12
C GLY A 123 4.31 -4.85 -23.08
N VAL A 124 3.57 -5.70 -22.35
CA VAL A 124 2.72 -5.27 -21.23
C VAL A 124 3.58 -4.64 -20.12
N SER A 125 4.81 -5.12 -19.92
CA SER A 125 5.76 -4.56 -18.95
C SER A 125 6.08 -3.08 -19.21
N ASP A 126 6.18 -2.65 -20.48
CA ASP A 126 6.40 -1.23 -20.80
C ASP A 126 5.21 -0.35 -20.39
N HIS A 127 3.98 -0.88 -20.45
CA HIS A 127 2.79 -0.16 -19.96
C HIS A 127 2.83 0.03 -18.45
N TRP A 128 3.27 -0.99 -17.71
CA TRP A 128 3.49 -0.89 -16.26
C TRP A 128 4.56 0.14 -15.93
N CYS A 129 5.69 0.11 -16.66
CA CYS A 129 6.76 1.09 -16.49
C CYS A 129 6.29 2.52 -16.77
N ASN A 130 5.45 2.72 -17.78
CA ASN A 130 4.86 4.02 -18.09
C ASN A 130 3.94 4.52 -16.98
N ALA A 131 3.05 3.66 -16.46
CA ALA A 131 2.17 4.01 -15.36
C ALA A 131 2.95 4.40 -14.09
N LEU A 132 3.98 3.61 -13.74
CA LEU A 132 4.87 3.92 -12.61
C LEU A 132 5.68 5.21 -12.84
N SER A 133 6.03 5.51 -14.10
CA SER A 133 6.70 6.74 -14.46
C SER A 133 5.82 7.98 -14.29
N LEU A 134 4.54 7.88 -14.68
CA LEU A 134 3.57 8.97 -14.51
C LEU A 134 3.19 9.20 -13.04
N ALA A 135 3.37 8.18 -12.19
CA ALA A 135 3.09 8.26 -10.77
C ALA A 135 4.22 8.92 -9.95
N MET A 136 5.45 9.06 -10.47
CA MET A 136 6.57 9.69 -9.76
C MET A 136 6.30 11.17 -9.46
#